data_AF-A0A1H9G811-F1
#
_entry.id   AF-A0A1H9G811-F1
#
_cell.length_a   1.000
_cell.length_b   1.000
_cell.length_c   1.000
_cell.angle_alpha   90.00
_cell.angle_beta   90.00
_cell.angle_gamma   90.00
#
_symmetry.space_group_name_H-M   'P 1'
#
loop_
_entity.id
_entity.type
_entity.pdbx_description
1 polymer ?
#
loop_
_entity_poly.entity_id
_entity_poly.type
_entity_poly.pdbx_seq_one_letter_code
_entity_poly.pdbx_strand_id
1 'polypeptide(L)'
;MENQRNPDLVRAFEKELAAATFSIRRRYEREYERFVFFGSEAAREAFLKQWKEADEAKLAMELEDARVQINLNYFGPEAAIEKAPAEESTRSASKGAFPGFSWLRRVAAML
;
A
#
# COMPACT_ATOMS: atom_id res chain seq x y z
N MET A 1 -17.14 1.00 27.67
CA MET A 1 -17.41 2.44 27.44
C MET A 1 -17.31 2.67 25.95
N GLU A 2 -18.40 3.02 25.29
CA GLU A 2 -18.35 3.43 23.88
C GLU A 2 -17.54 4.71 23.79
N ASN A 3 -16.36 4.66 23.18
CA ASN A 3 -15.61 5.83 22.78
C ASN A 3 -16.41 6.56 21.70
N GLN A 4 -17.37 7.40 22.09
CA GLN A 4 -17.99 8.35 21.18
C GLN A 4 -16.91 9.31 20.71
N ARG A 5 -16.34 9.04 19.53
CA ARG A 5 -15.37 9.91 18.88
C ARG A 5 -16.00 11.31 18.79
N ASN A 6 -15.25 12.32 19.22
CA ASN A 6 -15.71 13.70 19.18
C ASN A 6 -16.14 14.04 17.72
N PRO A 7 -17.40 14.47 17.50
CA PRO A 7 -17.93 14.70 16.16
C PRO A 7 -17.14 15.77 15.39
N ASP A 8 -16.56 16.75 16.08
CA ASP A 8 -15.73 17.77 15.43
C ASP A 8 -14.41 17.19 14.91
N LEU A 9 -13.82 16.23 15.64
CA LEU A 9 -12.62 15.51 15.19
C LEU A 9 -12.92 14.62 13.99
N VAL A 10 -14.07 13.95 13.98
CA VAL A 10 -14.51 13.13 12.84
C VAL A 10 -14.70 14.01 11.60
N ARG A 11 -15.33 15.17 11.74
CA ARG A 11 -15.54 16.10 10.62
C ARG A 11 -14.23 16.66 10.06
N ALA A 12 -13.28 17.00 10.94
CA ALA A 12 -11.96 17.46 10.53
C ALA A 12 -11.18 16.34 9.80
N PHE A 13 -11.22 15.12 10.33
CA PHE A 13 -10.66 13.93 9.69
C PHE A 13 -11.22 13.71 8.28
N GLU A 14 -12.56 13.73 8.11
CA GLU A 14 -13.20 13.51 6.81
C GLU A 14 -12.79 14.58 5.80
N LYS A 15 -12.71 15.84 6.23
CA LYS A 15 -12.27 16.95 5.38
C LYS A 15 -10.83 16.75 4.91
N GLU A 16 -9.94 16.37 5.81
CA GLU A 16 -8.53 16.15 5.47
C GLU A 16 -8.35 14.93 4.58
N LEU A 17 -9.06 13.83 4.86
CA LEU A 17 -9.06 12.64 4.02
C LEU A 17 -9.57 12.92 2.61
N ALA A 18 -10.64 13.72 2.47
CA ALA A 18 -11.16 14.14 1.18
C ALA A 18 -10.13 15.00 0.41
N ALA A 19 -9.48 15.94 1.09
CA ALA A 19 -8.43 16.77 0.49
C ALA A 19 -7.22 15.95 0.03
N ALA A 20 -6.75 15.02 0.86
CA ALA A 20 -5.66 14.11 0.52
C ALA A 20 -6.02 13.24 -0.69
N THR A 21 -7.20 12.61 -0.66
CA THR A 21 -7.71 11.77 -1.76
C THR A 21 -7.78 12.54 -3.07
N PHE A 22 -8.31 13.76 -3.05
CA PHE A 22 -8.37 14.64 -4.21
C PHE A 22 -6.95 14.94 -4.74
N SER A 23 -6.03 15.31 -3.86
CA SER A 23 -4.67 15.69 -4.25
C SER A 23 -3.88 14.54 -4.88
N ILE A 24 -4.01 13.32 -4.34
CA ILE A 24 -3.34 12.12 -4.84
C ILE A 24 -3.88 11.78 -6.22
N ARG A 25 -5.21 11.68 -6.39
CA ARG A 25 -5.83 11.41 -7.70
C ARG A 25 -5.44 12.45 -8.74
N ARG A 26 -5.47 13.74 -8.36
CA ARG A 26 -5.10 14.84 -9.26
C ARG A 26 -3.63 14.82 -9.66
N ARG A 27 -2.75 14.22 -8.86
CA ARG A 27 -1.34 14.00 -9.25
C ARG A 27 -1.25 13.01 -10.41
N TYR A 28 -1.85 11.83 -10.28
CA TYR A 28 -1.89 10.82 -11.35
C TYR A 28 -2.53 11.37 -12.63
N GLU A 29 -3.67 12.05 -12.52
CA GLU A 29 -4.31 12.71 -13.67
C GLU A 29 -3.37 13.67 -14.40
N ARG A 30 -2.63 14.50 -13.66
CA ARG A 30 -1.66 15.43 -14.25
C ARG A 30 -0.48 14.72 -14.90
N GLU A 31 -0.04 13.59 -14.38
CA GLU A 31 1.00 12.77 -15.01
C GLU A 31 0.54 12.24 -16.36
N TYR A 32 -0.70 11.74 -16.44
CA TYR A 32 -1.29 11.30 -17.71
C TYR A 32 -1.53 12.45 -18.70
N GLU A 33 -1.98 13.62 -18.21
CA GLU A 33 -2.22 14.82 -19.04
C GLU A 33 -0.91 15.35 -19.65
N ARG A 34 0.19 15.30 -18.90
CA ARG A 34 1.51 15.81 -19.32
C ARG A 34 2.32 14.82 -20.15
N PHE A 35 1.81 13.59 -20.31
CA PHE A 35 2.49 12.56 -21.06
C PHE A 35 2.55 12.90 -22.56
N VAL A 36 3.78 13.05 -23.05
CA VAL A 36 4.06 13.23 -24.48
C VAL A 36 4.32 11.85 -25.10
N PHE A 37 3.48 11.47 -26.05
CA PHE A 37 3.59 10.20 -26.77
C PHE A 37 4.05 10.44 -28.21
N PHE A 38 5.07 9.71 -28.64
CA PHE A 38 5.55 9.74 -30.02
C PHE A 38 4.99 8.53 -30.78
N GLY A 39 3.87 8.72 -31.47
CA GLY A 39 3.19 7.68 -32.24
C GLY A 39 1.79 8.11 -32.67
N SER A 40 0.96 7.16 -33.09
CA SER A 40 -0.43 7.44 -33.44
C SER A 40 -1.30 7.72 -32.21
N GLU A 41 -2.39 8.46 -32.40
CA GLU A 41 -3.36 8.74 -31.34
C GLU A 41 -3.97 7.45 -30.76
N ALA A 42 -4.31 6.48 -31.61
CA ALA A 42 -4.83 5.18 -31.17
C ALA A 42 -3.83 4.41 -30.27
N ALA A 43 -2.54 4.45 -30.61
CA ALA A 43 -1.50 3.82 -29.78
C ALA A 43 -1.32 4.57 -28.45
N ARG A 44 -1.43 5.90 -28.46
CA ARG A 44 -1.43 6.73 -27.24
C ARG A 44 -2.57 6.36 -26.31
N GLU A 45 -3.79 6.22 -26.82
CA GLU A 45 -4.97 5.86 -26.02
C GLU A 45 -4.83 4.46 -25.41
N ALA A 46 -4.38 3.48 -26.20
CA ALA A 46 -4.14 2.13 -25.71
C ALA A 46 -3.08 2.10 -24.60
N PHE A 47 -1.98 2.84 -24.77
CA PHE A 47 -0.94 2.97 -23.76
C PHE A 47 -1.45 3.66 -22.49
N LEU A 48 -2.15 4.79 -22.62
CA LEU A 48 -2.71 5.51 -21.47
C LEU A 48 -3.69 4.63 -20.69
N LYS A 49 -4.48 3.79 -21.37
CA LYS A 49 -5.38 2.84 -20.70
C LYS A 49 -4.59 1.82 -19.88
N GLN A 50 -3.60 1.16 -20.48
CA GLN A 50 -2.75 0.19 -19.79
C GLN A 50 -1.98 0.81 -18.61
N TRP A 51 -1.50 2.03 -18.79
CA TRP A 51 -0.78 2.75 -17.73
C TRP A 51 -1.72 3.09 -16.57
N LYS A 52 -2.92 3.61 -16.85
CA LYS A 52 -3.93 3.86 -15.81
C LYS A 52 -4.27 2.59 -15.04
N GLU A 53 -4.51 1.48 -15.73
CA GLU A 53 -4.79 0.17 -15.14
C GLU A 53 -3.61 -0.32 -14.26
N ALA A 54 -2.37 -0.14 -14.71
CA ALA A 54 -1.18 -0.50 -13.93
C ALA A 54 -1.03 0.35 -12.65
N ASP A 55 -1.39 1.63 -12.72
CA ASP A 55 -1.31 2.56 -11.60
C ASP A 55 -2.48 2.42 -10.61
N GLU A 56 -3.57 1.71 -10.93
CA GLU A 56 -4.71 1.54 -10.02
C GLU A 56 -4.30 0.92 -8.67
N ALA A 57 -3.46 -0.12 -8.70
CA ALA A 57 -2.98 -0.78 -7.49
C ALA A 57 -2.12 0.17 -6.64
N LYS A 58 -1.26 0.96 -7.29
CA LYS A 58 -0.40 1.92 -6.62
C LYS A 58 -1.21 3.09 -6.02
N LEU A 59 -2.20 3.59 -6.77
CA LEU A 59 -3.13 4.60 -6.30
C LEU A 59 -3.91 4.10 -5.08
N ALA A 60 -4.39 2.86 -5.09
CA ALA A 60 -5.10 2.27 -3.96
C ALA A 60 -4.20 2.18 -2.71
N MET A 61 -2.95 1.76 -2.87
CA MET A 61 -1.97 1.73 -1.77
C MET A 61 -1.73 3.12 -1.18
N GLU A 62 -1.46 4.12 -2.01
CA GLU A 62 -1.19 5.48 -1.53
C GLU A 62 -2.40 6.12 -0.82
N LEU A 63 -3.61 5.80 -1.28
CA LEU A 63 -4.84 6.26 -0.63
C LEU A 63 -5.03 5.60 0.74
N GLU A 64 -4.72 4.31 0.88
CA GLU A 64 -4.80 3.63 2.17
C GLU A 64 -3.71 4.14 3.13
N ASP A 65 -2.48 4.33 2.66
CA ASP A 65 -1.40 4.92 3.47
C ASP A 65 -1.79 6.32 3.98
N ALA A 66 -2.33 7.16 3.10
CA ALA A 66 -2.82 8.49 3.49
C ALA A 66 -3.94 8.39 4.53
N ARG A 67 -4.89 7.47 4.34
CA ARG A 67 -5.97 7.21 5.30
C ARG A 67 -5.41 6.77 6.66
N VAL A 68 -4.47 5.84 6.70
CA VAL A 68 -3.84 5.34 7.94
C VAL A 68 -3.11 6.48 8.63
N GLN A 69 -2.32 7.26 7.90
CA GLN A 69 -1.55 8.37 8.46
C GLN A 69 -2.46 9.47 9.04
N ILE A 70 -3.53 9.85 8.33
CA ILE A 70 -4.49 10.85 8.82
C ILE A 70 -5.24 10.28 10.04
N ASN A 71 -5.63 9.00 10.00
CA ASN A 71 -6.29 8.36 11.14
C ASN A 71 -5.39 8.38 12.40
N LEU A 72 -4.09 8.11 12.24
CA LEU A 72 -3.10 8.23 13.32
C LEU A 72 -3.00 9.66 13.88
N ASN A 73 -3.05 10.68 13.01
CA ASN A 73 -2.95 12.08 13.41
C ASN A 73 -4.13 12.54 14.27
N TYR A 74 -5.34 12.06 13.99
CA TYR A 74 -6.56 12.51 14.68
C TYR A 74 -6.98 11.63 15.86
N PHE A 75 -6.73 10.32 15.78
CA PHE A 75 -7.24 9.35 16.75
C PHE A 75 -6.15 8.52 17.44
N GLY A 76 -4.88 8.75 17.10
CA GLY A 76 -3.74 8.10 17.72
C GLY A 76 -3.51 6.64 17.27
N PRO A 77 -2.47 5.98 17.82
CA PRO A 77 -2.07 4.63 17.43
C PRO A 77 -3.11 3.56 17.75
N GLU A 78 -3.96 3.78 18.76
CA GLU A 78 -5.04 2.86 19.14
C GLU A 78 -6.09 2.70 18.02
N ALA A 79 -6.30 3.76 17.21
CA ALA A 79 -7.23 3.74 16.09
C ALA A 79 -6.66 3.08 14.82
N ALA A 80 -5.35 2.81 14.76
CA ALA A 80 -4.72 2.10 13.64
C ALA A 80 -4.76 0.57 13.79
N ILE A 81 -5.00 0.06 15.01
CA ILE A 81 -4.94 -1.38 15.32
C ILE A 81 -6.21 -2.13 14.87
N GLU A 82 -7.32 -1.44 14.63
CA GLU A 82 -8.60 -2.08 14.25
C GLU A 82 -8.64 -2.76 12.86
N LYS A 83 -7.56 -2.72 12.07
CA LYS A 83 -7.49 -3.37 10.76
C LYS A 83 -6.16 -4.05 10.42
N ALA A 84 -5.38 -4.48 11.41
CA ALA A 84 -4.52 -5.62 11.12
C ALA A 84 -5.42 -6.86 11.23
N PRO A 85 -5.72 -7.61 10.15
CA PRO A 85 -6.15 -8.99 10.35
C PRO A 85 -5.07 -9.59 11.24
N ALA A 86 -5.46 -10.19 12.36
CA ALA A 86 -4.54 -10.97 13.14
C ALA A 86 -3.96 -12.03 12.19
N GLU A 87 -2.75 -11.81 11.68
CA GLU A 87 -1.93 -12.90 11.23
C GLU A 87 -1.80 -13.78 12.46
N GLU A 88 -2.56 -14.87 12.43
CA GLU A 88 -2.52 -15.93 13.40
C GLU A 88 -1.08 -16.42 13.43
N SER A 89 -0.35 -15.85 14.39
CA SER A 89 1.01 -16.16 14.75
C SER A 89 1.12 -17.67 14.76
N THR A 90 1.75 -18.22 13.72
CA THR A 90 2.19 -19.61 13.66
C THR A 90 3.25 -19.81 14.74
N ARG A 91 2.81 -19.95 15.99
CA ARG A 91 3.67 -20.38 17.08
C ARG A 91 3.58 -21.90 17.18
N SER A 92 4.47 -22.51 16.39
CA SER A 92 5.40 -23.53 16.87
C SER A 92 4.80 -24.80 17.46
N ALA A 93 4.83 -25.86 16.66
CA ALA A 93 5.17 -27.18 17.17
C ALA A 93 5.98 -27.98 16.14
N SER A 94 7.28 -27.70 16.05
CA SER A 94 8.26 -28.71 15.61
C SER A 94 9.43 -28.76 16.60
N LYS A 95 9.14 -29.32 17.78
CA LYS A 95 10.18 -30.03 18.54
C LYS A 95 10.44 -31.34 17.81
N GLY A 96 11.56 -31.44 17.11
CA GLY A 96 11.95 -32.67 16.43
C GLY A 96 13.35 -32.59 15.83
N ALA A 97 14.35 -32.89 16.66
CA ALA A 97 15.63 -33.49 16.30
C ALA A 97 16.52 -32.80 15.25
N PHE A 98 17.49 -32.02 15.73
CA PHE A 98 18.81 -31.95 15.08
C PHE A 98 19.62 -33.19 15.49
N PRO A 99 20.07 -33.98 14.51
CA PRO A 99 21.45 -34.47 14.53
C PRO A 99 22.16 -33.98 13.27
N GLY A 100 23.38 -33.50 13.47
CA GLY A 100 24.17 -32.85 12.43
C GLY A 100 24.46 -33.74 11.23
N PHE A 101 24.59 -33.09 10.07
CA PHE A 101 25.42 -33.56 8.98
C PHE A 101 26.03 -32.35 8.27
N SER A 102 27.31 -32.13 8.55
CA SER A 102 28.20 -31.39 7.66
C SER A 102 28.40 -32.23 6.40
N TRP A 103 28.14 -31.68 5.21
CA TRP A 103 28.80 -32.15 4.00
C TRP A 103 28.78 -31.08 2.89
N LEU A 104 29.96 -30.48 2.67
CA LEU A 104 30.52 -29.99 1.40
C LEU A 104 29.63 -29.16 0.47
N ARG A 105 29.89 -27.87 0.26
CA ARG A 105 31.10 -27.29 -0.38
C ARG A 105 31.47 -28.00 -1.70
N ARG A 106 30.76 -27.66 -2.79
CA ARG A 106 31.27 -27.77 -4.16
C ARG A 106 30.76 -26.61 -5.02
N VAL A 107 31.50 -25.52 -4.99
CA VAL A 107 31.56 -24.54 -6.08
C VAL A 107 33.04 -24.27 -6.33
N ALA A 108 33.62 -24.99 -7.29
CA ALA A 108 34.82 -24.64 -8.05
C ALA A 108 35.18 -25.81 -8.97
N ALA A 109 35.62 -25.48 -10.19
CA ALA A 109 36.12 -26.36 -11.26
C ALA A 109 35.08 -26.98 -12.21
N MET A 110 34.77 -26.21 -13.26
CA MET A 110 34.74 -26.63 -14.67
C MET A 110 34.78 -25.31 -15.47
N LEU A 111 35.76 -24.88 -16.27
CA LEU A 111 36.90 -25.51 -16.98
C LEU A 111 36.60 -26.89 -17.57
#